data_AF-A0A9E1F6L4-F1
#
_entry.id   AF-A0A9E1F6L4-F1
#
_cell.length_a   1.000
_cell.length_b   1.000
_cell.length_c   1.000
_cell.angle_alpha   90.00
_cell.angle_beta   90.00
_cell.angle_gamma   90.00
#
_symmetry.space_group_name_H-M   'P 1'
#
loop_
_entity.id
_entity.type
_entity.pdbx_description
1 polymer ?
#
loop_
_entity_poly.entity_id
_entity_poly.type
_entity_poly.pdbx_seq_one_letter_code
_entity_poly.pdbx_strand_id
1 'polypeptide(L)'
;MKIIKSIDLWTEQYENHYECFNGAFVDGFENNKIAFDEYKIIRNCNCVITVSNQNVNISNKHNAIVFYKENNPVRLMVINKNTDIEKCISIALEQYFNDGILQNLYDSIGIKSTMIDMNEEAIYNGVDSTKEIDVGSCDRWKLLYNMLKGSYTESDTQYGNFESDKYEFIPDLYIKYKLTTDTEMFEIEHKCAFINTIKTRLIPIQENSLLTK
;
A
#
# COMPACT_ATOMS: atom_id res chain seq x y z
N MET A 1 -6.50 -21.32 4.04
CA MET A 1 -5.86 -19.99 4.14
C MET A 1 -4.71 -19.94 3.13
N LYS A 2 -4.81 -19.06 2.13
CA LYS A 2 -3.79 -18.91 1.07
C LYS A 2 -2.65 -18.04 1.59
N ILE A 3 -1.40 -18.46 1.41
CA ILE A 3 -0.22 -17.67 1.81
C ILE A 3 0.21 -16.79 0.65
N ILE A 4 0.27 -15.49 0.87
CA ILE A 4 0.69 -14.47 -0.11
C ILE A 4 2.05 -13.94 0.30
N LYS A 5 3.05 -14.08 -0.58
CA LYS A 5 4.44 -13.67 -0.32
C LYS A 5 4.88 -12.40 -1.07
N SER A 6 4.11 -11.99 -2.06
CA SER A 6 4.32 -10.78 -2.85
C SER A 6 2.98 -10.28 -3.35
N ILE A 7 2.79 -8.97 -3.31
CA ILE A 7 1.56 -8.27 -3.70
C ILE A 7 1.87 -6.79 -3.86
N ASP A 8 1.10 -6.04 -4.65
CA ASP A 8 1.18 -4.57 -4.63
C ASP A 8 0.80 -4.07 -3.22
N LEU A 9 1.75 -3.47 -2.49
CA LEU A 9 1.63 -3.17 -1.05
C LEU A 9 1.74 -1.67 -0.78
N TRP A 10 0.69 -1.13 -0.17
CA TRP A 10 0.56 0.26 0.25
C TRP A 10 0.54 0.34 1.78
N THR A 11 1.29 1.28 2.35
CA THR A 11 1.33 1.50 3.81
C THR A 11 0.93 2.93 4.11
N GLU A 12 -0.09 3.12 4.93
CA GLU A 12 -0.46 4.47 5.38
C GLU A 12 0.60 5.01 6.32
N GLN A 13 1.18 6.17 6.01
CA GLN A 13 2.16 6.83 6.87
C GLN A 13 1.47 7.35 8.15
N TYR A 14 0.63 8.37 8.03
CA TYR A 14 -0.07 8.98 9.17
C TYR A 14 -1.57 8.68 9.18
N GLU A 15 -2.18 8.76 10.35
CA GLU A 15 -3.63 8.60 10.48
C GLU A 15 -4.38 9.58 9.57
N ASN A 16 -5.32 9.05 8.78
CA ASN A 16 -6.12 9.81 7.80
C ASN A 16 -5.30 10.42 6.65
N HIS A 17 -4.10 9.90 6.38
CA HIS A 17 -3.28 10.33 5.25
C HIS A 17 -3.83 9.73 3.95
N TYR A 18 -4.77 10.47 3.35
CA TYR A 18 -5.56 10.01 2.20
C TYR A 18 -4.77 9.79 0.91
N GLU A 19 -3.50 10.20 0.82
CA GLU A 19 -2.70 10.02 -0.41
C GLU A 19 -2.46 8.55 -0.76
N CYS A 20 -2.24 7.71 0.26
CA CYS A 20 -2.11 6.26 0.04
C CYS A 20 -3.42 5.64 -0.48
N PHE A 21 -4.58 6.13 -0.02
CA PHE A 21 -5.89 5.72 -0.53
C PHE A 21 -6.08 6.19 -1.97
N ASN A 22 -5.75 7.45 -2.28
CA ASN A 22 -5.87 7.99 -3.64
C ASN A 22 -5.10 7.13 -4.64
N GLY A 23 -3.84 6.80 -4.31
CA GLY A 23 -2.99 5.93 -5.13
C GLY A 23 -3.53 4.50 -5.23
N ALA A 24 -3.81 3.86 -4.10
CA ALA A 24 -4.27 2.46 -4.07
C ALA A 24 -5.63 2.24 -4.78
N PHE A 25 -6.49 3.25 -4.84
CA PHE A 25 -7.81 3.13 -5.49
C PHE A 25 -7.76 3.46 -7.00
N VAL A 26 -6.76 4.18 -7.48
CA VAL A 26 -6.65 4.56 -8.90
C VAL A 26 -5.64 3.72 -9.69
N ASP A 27 -4.57 3.24 -9.05
CA ASP A 27 -3.46 2.56 -9.75
C ASP A 27 -3.96 1.32 -10.52
N GLY A 28 -3.67 1.30 -11.81
CA GLY A 28 -3.99 0.20 -12.72
C GLY A 28 -5.30 0.34 -13.48
N PHE A 29 -6.08 1.42 -13.28
CA PHE A 29 -7.26 1.73 -14.09
C PHE A 29 -6.94 2.52 -15.36
N GLU A 30 -5.69 2.96 -15.55
CA GLU A 30 -5.29 3.71 -16.72
C GLU A 30 -5.34 2.85 -18.00
N ASN A 31 -5.59 3.50 -19.15
CA ASN A 31 -5.69 2.84 -20.46
C ASN A 31 -6.81 1.78 -20.54
N ASN A 32 -7.95 2.03 -19.91
CA ASN A 32 -9.15 1.16 -19.91
C ASN A 32 -8.91 -0.23 -19.29
N LYS A 33 -7.92 -0.36 -18.41
CA LYS A 33 -7.70 -1.59 -17.65
C LYS A 33 -8.62 -1.62 -16.43
N ILE A 34 -8.91 -2.83 -15.96
CA ILE A 34 -9.62 -3.06 -14.70
C ILE A 34 -8.65 -3.72 -13.74
N ALA A 35 -8.09 -2.94 -12.82
CA ALA A 35 -7.09 -3.42 -11.85
C ALA A 35 -7.67 -4.45 -10.89
N PHE A 36 -8.90 -4.25 -10.45
CA PHE A 36 -9.64 -5.10 -9.53
C PHE A 36 -11.15 -4.96 -9.74
N ASP A 37 -11.93 -5.91 -9.23
CA ASP A 37 -13.40 -5.94 -9.29
C ASP A 37 -14.05 -5.99 -7.90
N GLU A 38 -13.26 -6.18 -6.83
CA GLU A 38 -13.72 -6.17 -5.45
C GLU A 38 -12.65 -5.63 -4.50
N TYR A 39 -13.05 -5.02 -3.39
CA TYR A 39 -12.17 -4.80 -2.24
C TYR A 39 -12.85 -5.16 -0.91
N LYS A 40 -12.06 -5.69 0.04
CA LYS A 40 -12.50 -6.08 1.38
C LYS A 40 -11.81 -5.20 2.42
N ILE A 41 -12.59 -4.49 3.23
CA ILE A 41 -12.10 -3.75 4.39
C ILE A 41 -12.00 -4.70 5.58
N ILE A 42 -10.84 -4.72 6.24
CA ILE A 42 -10.56 -5.56 7.40
C ILE A 42 -10.28 -4.65 8.57
N ARG A 43 -11.16 -4.65 9.55
CA ARG A 43 -11.06 -3.84 10.77
C ARG A 43 -10.45 -4.62 11.92
N ASN A 44 -9.77 -3.89 12.81
CA ASN A 44 -9.20 -4.40 14.05
C ASN A 44 -8.39 -5.69 13.86
N CYS A 45 -7.50 -5.68 12.87
CA CYS A 45 -6.53 -6.75 12.63
C CYS A 45 -5.14 -6.32 13.12
N ASN A 46 -4.15 -7.18 13.01
CA ASN A 46 -2.75 -6.83 13.27
C ASN A 46 -1.85 -7.16 12.08
N CYS A 47 -1.41 -6.12 11.37
CA CYS A 47 -0.23 -6.22 10.50
C CYS A 47 1.01 -5.93 11.33
N VAL A 48 1.72 -7.00 11.70
CA VAL A 48 2.97 -6.92 12.46
C VAL A 48 4.11 -6.64 11.48
N ILE A 49 4.78 -5.51 11.67
CA ILE A 49 5.86 -5.03 10.83
C ILE A 49 7.16 -5.08 11.63
N THR A 50 8.11 -5.86 11.12
CA THR A 50 9.45 -5.99 11.70
C THR A 50 10.48 -5.37 10.77
N VAL A 51 11.34 -4.50 11.29
CA VAL A 51 12.38 -3.82 10.53
C VAL A 51 13.73 -4.05 11.20
N SER A 52 14.76 -4.44 10.45
CA SER A 52 16.10 -4.68 11.02
C SER A 52 16.88 -3.40 11.28
N ASN A 53 16.61 -2.32 10.52
CA ASN A 53 17.33 -1.06 10.62
C ASN A 53 16.61 -0.08 11.56
N GLN A 54 17.28 0.30 12.66
CA GLN A 54 16.72 1.21 13.67
C GLN A 54 16.44 2.64 13.17
N ASN A 55 17.01 3.02 12.01
CA ASN A 55 16.74 4.32 11.40
C ASN A 55 15.50 4.34 10.50
N VAL A 56 14.84 3.20 10.33
CA VAL A 56 13.61 3.05 9.55
C VAL A 56 12.47 2.79 10.52
N ASN A 57 11.61 3.80 10.74
CA ASN A 57 10.47 3.71 11.65
C ASN A 57 9.20 3.42 10.86
N ILE A 58 8.65 2.23 11.05
CA ILE A 58 7.36 1.82 10.49
C ILE A 58 6.55 1.20 11.62
N SER A 59 5.41 1.82 11.96
CA SER A 59 4.52 1.33 13.00
C SER A 59 3.69 0.16 12.52
N ASN A 60 3.35 -0.75 13.44
CA ASN A 60 2.33 -1.77 13.15
C ASN A 60 1.02 -1.09 12.72
N LYS A 61 0.30 -1.75 11.83
CA LYS A 61 -0.98 -1.26 11.29
C LYS A 61 -2.11 -2.16 11.77
N HIS A 62 -3.29 -1.57 12.00
CA HIS A 62 -4.39 -2.24 12.71
C HIS A 62 -5.68 -2.37 11.91
N ASN A 63 -5.66 -1.89 10.66
CA ASN A 63 -6.69 -2.11 9.68
C ASN A 63 -6.02 -2.45 8.33
N ALA A 64 -6.78 -3.02 7.41
CA ALA A 64 -6.30 -3.28 6.06
C ALA A 64 -7.41 -3.20 5.02
N ILE A 65 -7.03 -3.01 3.75
CA ILE A 65 -7.89 -3.23 2.59
C ILE A 65 -7.19 -4.20 1.66
N VAL A 66 -7.87 -5.27 1.29
CA VAL A 66 -7.40 -6.21 0.27
C VAL A 66 -8.23 -6.01 -1.00
N PHE A 67 -7.56 -5.83 -2.13
CA PHE A 67 -8.21 -5.70 -3.44
C PHE A 67 -8.09 -7.00 -4.20
N TYR A 68 -9.16 -7.36 -4.91
CA TYR A 68 -9.27 -8.64 -5.60
C TYR A 68 -9.60 -8.44 -7.07
N LYS A 69 -8.95 -9.25 -7.90
CA LYS A 69 -9.31 -9.45 -9.29
C LYS A 69 -9.69 -10.90 -9.48
N GLU A 70 -10.93 -11.17 -9.87
CA GLU A 70 -11.42 -12.55 -10.10
C GLU A 70 -11.15 -13.47 -8.88
N ASN A 71 -11.49 -12.98 -7.67
CA ASN A 71 -11.25 -13.65 -6.38
C ASN A 71 -9.76 -13.88 -6.00
N ASN A 72 -8.81 -13.29 -6.73
CA ASN A 72 -7.40 -13.34 -6.36
C ASN A 72 -6.95 -12.01 -5.76
N PRO A 73 -6.26 -12.01 -4.60
CA PRO A 73 -5.72 -10.78 -4.03
C PRO A 73 -4.63 -10.23 -4.96
N VAL A 74 -4.76 -8.96 -5.31
CA VAL A 74 -3.85 -8.25 -6.23
C VAL A 74 -3.16 -7.06 -5.58
N ARG A 75 -3.78 -6.47 -4.54
CA ARG A 75 -3.22 -5.35 -3.78
C ARG A 75 -3.58 -5.49 -2.31
N LEU A 76 -2.68 -5.06 -1.43
CA LEU A 76 -2.88 -4.94 0.00
C LEU A 76 -2.55 -3.51 0.42
N MET A 77 -3.44 -2.88 1.19
CA MET A 77 -3.17 -1.64 1.89
C MET A 77 -3.26 -1.88 3.40
N VAL A 78 -2.26 -1.43 4.15
CA VAL A 78 -2.21 -1.54 5.62
C VAL A 78 -2.32 -0.16 6.26
N ILE A 79 -3.19 -0.02 7.25
CA ILE A 79 -3.78 1.24 7.69
C ILE A 79 -3.68 1.40 9.22
N ASN A 80 -3.44 2.62 9.69
CA ASN A 80 -3.35 2.93 11.11
C ASN A 80 -4.69 2.66 11.85
N LYS A 81 -4.60 2.50 13.18
CA LYS A 81 -5.76 2.12 14.00
C LYS A 81 -6.90 3.12 13.96
N ASN A 82 -6.58 4.42 14.08
CA ASN A 82 -7.58 5.47 14.28
C ASN A 82 -7.98 6.18 12.97
N THR A 83 -7.60 5.63 11.82
CA THR A 83 -7.98 6.17 10.51
C THR A 83 -9.47 6.00 10.26
N ASP A 84 -10.12 7.08 9.83
CA ASP A 84 -11.49 7.08 9.32
C ASP A 84 -11.49 6.52 7.88
N ILE A 85 -11.54 5.18 7.79
CA ILE A 85 -11.38 4.45 6.54
C ILE A 85 -12.43 4.87 5.51
N GLU A 86 -13.70 4.97 5.92
CA GLU A 86 -14.80 5.36 5.03
C GLU A 86 -14.61 6.75 4.46
N LYS A 87 -14.20 7.72 5.30
CA LYS A 87 -13.90 9.06 4.83
C LYS A 87 -12.73 9.07 3.84
N CYS A 88 -11.66 8.35 4.14
CA CYS A 88 -10.50 8.25 3.24
C CYS A 88 -10.87 7.60 1.91
N ILE A 89 -11.71 6.56 1.91
CA ILE A 89 -12.25 5.95 0.70
C ILE A 89 -13.13 6.93 -0.08
N SER A 90 -14.03 7.66 0.59
CA SER A 90 -14.89 8.66 -0.07
C SER A 90 -14.06 9.71 -0.79
N ILE A 91 -13.03 10.25 -0.13
CA ILE A 91 -12.10 11.22 -0.72
C ILE A 91 -11.38 10.61 -1.93
N ALA A 92 -10.92 9.36 -1.83
CA ALA A 92 -10.24 8.69 -2.94
C ALA A 92 -11.16 8.43 -4.13
N LEU A 93 -12.46 8.18 -3.91
CA LEU A 93 -13.42 7.96 -4.99
C LEU A 93 -13.93 9.27 -5.61
N GLU A 94 -13.87 10.37 -4.87
CA GLU A 94 -14.18 11.72 -5.36
C GLU A 94 -13.06 12.34 -6.22
N GLN A 95 -11.88 11.72 -6.26
CA GLN A 95 -10.76 12.22 -7.07
C GLN A 95 -11.12 12.25 -8.57
N TYR A 96 -10.54 13.22 -9.28
CA TYR A 96 -10.72 13.35 -10.71
C TYR A 96 -10.05 12.20 -11.46
N PHE A 97 -10.73 11.63 -12.45
CA PHE A 97 -10.23 10.55 -13.28
C PHE A 97 -10.79 10.67 -14.71
N ASN A 98 -9.90 10.81 -15.69
CA ASN A 98 -10.23 11.15 -17.08
C ASN A 98 -11.16 12.38 -17.17
N ASP A 99 -12.38 12.23 -17.69
CA ASP A 99 -13.35 13.33 -17.83
C ASP A 99 -14.38 13.39 -16.67
N GLY A 100 -14.19 12.63 -15.60
CA GLY A 100 -15.16 12.51 -14.50
C GLY A 100 -14.50 12.29 -13.12
N ILE A 101 -15.27 11.72 -12.19
CA ILE A 101 -14.78 11.28 -10.88
C ILE A 101 -14.59 9.76 -10.87
N LEU A 102 -13.64 9.26 -10.07
CA LEU A 102 -13.32 7.84 -10.00
C LEU A 102 -14.53 6.99 -9.59
N GLN A 103 -15.41 7.50 -8.73
CA GLN A 103 -16.67 6.86 -8.35
C GLN A 103 -17.51 6.45 -9.57
N ASN A 104 -17.58 7.29 -10.62
CA ASN A 104 -18.38 6.98 -11.81
C ASN A 104 -17.84 5.74 -12.53
N LEU A 105 -16.51 5.56 -12.55
CA LEU A 105 -15.90 4.35 -13.10
C LEU A 105 -16.30 3.14 -12.27
N TYR A 106 -16.17 3.22 -10.94
CA TYR A 106 -16.48 2.14 -10.01
C TYR A 106 -17.93 1.68 -10.15
N ASP A 107 -18.86 2.64 -10.24
CA ASP A 107 -20.29 2.37 -10.44
C ASP A 107 -20.54 1.69 -11.80
N SER A 108 -19.87 2.16 -12.87
CA SER A 108 -20.07 1.64 -14.22
C SER A 108 -19.61 0.18 -14.39
N ILE A 109 -18.53 -0.22 -13.71
CA ILE A 109 -17.99 -1.59 -13.76
C ILE A 109 -18.49 -2.46 -12.61
N GLY A 110 -19.22 -1.88 -11.66
CA GLY A 110 -19.84 -2.58 -10.54
C GLY A 110 -18.83 -3.13 -9.53
N ILE A 111 -17.82 -2.33 -9.13
CA ILE A 111 -16.86 -2.74 -8.10
C ILE A 111 -17.61 -3.04 -6.80
N LYS A 112 -17.33 -4.21 -6.21
CA LYS A 112 -17.94 -4.64 -4.96
C LYS A 112 -17.08 -4.26 -3.77
N SER A 113 -17.72 -3.99 -2.65
CA SER A 113 -17.05 -3.80 -1.37
C SER A 113 -17.66 -4.68 -0.29
N THR A 114 -16.81 -5.20 0.58
CA THR A 114 -17.20 -5.95 1.77
C THR A 114 -16.41 -5.45 2.98
N MET A 115 -16.91 -5.73 4.18
CA MET A 115 -16.24 -5.38 5.43
C MET A 115 -16.31 -6.55 6.40
N ILE A 116 -15.20 -6.81 7.09
CA ILE A 116 -15.11 -7.72 8.22
C ILE A 116 -14.41 -7.05 9.39
N ASP A 117 -14.64 -7.56 10.59
CA ASP A 117 -13.95 -7.16 11.81
C ASP A 117 -13.27 -8.39 12.40
N MET A 118 -11.95 -8.33 12.56
CA MET A 118 -11.16 -9.42 13.14
C MET A 118 -11.25 -9.43 14.68
N ASN A 119 -11.77 -8.35 15.28
CA ASN A 119 -11.93 -8.18 16.73
C ASN A 119 -10.63 -8.42 17.52
N GLU A 120 -9.47 -8.14 16.92
CA GLU A 120 -8.18 -8.32 17.58
C GLU A 120 -7.84 -7.11 18.45
N GLU A 121 -7.18 -7.37 19.58
CA GLU A 121 -6.53 -6.32 20.35
C GLU A 121 -5.29 -5.82 19.60
N ALA A 122 -5.08 -4.50 19.59
CA ALA A 122 -3.98 -3.90 18.83
C ALA A 122 -2.61 -4.22 19.44
N ILE A 123 -1.71 -4.73 18.61
CA ILE A 123 -0.31 -5.00 18.94
C ILE A 123 0.53 -3.87 18.37
N TYR A 124 1.10 -3.05 19.24
CA TYR A 124 2.03 -1.99 18.87
C TYR A 124 3.49 -2.47 18.96
N ASN A 125 4.34 -2.02 18.05
CA ASN A 125 5.77 -2.34 18.04
C ASN A 125 6.65 -1.29 18.75
N GLY A 126 6.04 -0.27 19.38
CA GLY A 126 6.74 0.70 20.22
C GLY A 126 7.60 1.73 19.47
N VAL A 127 7.50 1.81 18.14
CA VAL A 127 8.23 2.81 17.35
C VAL A 127 7.65 4.21 17.54
N ASP A 128 8.49 5.22 17.29
CA ASP A 128 8.11 6.63 17.36
C ASP A 128 7.34 7.03 16.09
N SER A 129 6.01 7.10 16.19
CA SER A 129 5.13 7.44 15.06
C SER A 129 5.33 8.87 14.53
N THR A 130 5.99 9.76 15.28
CA THR A 130 6.34 11.11 14.78
C THR A 130 7.46 11.07 13.74
N LYS A 131 8.16 9.94 13.64
CA LYS A 131 9.24 9.68 12.68
C LYS A 131 8.85 8.63 11.66
N GLU A 132 7.57 8.32 11.52
CA GLU A 132 7.07 7.34 10.56
C GLU A 132 7.57 7.70 9.15
N ILE A 133 8.20 6.72 8.50
CA ILE A 133 8.63 6.87 7.11
C ILE A 133 7.47 6.49 6.18
N ASP A 134 7.31 7.22 5.08
CA ASP A 134 6.39 6.82 4.03
C ASP A 134 6.94 5.58 3.31
N VAL A 135 6.11 4.55 3.11
CA VAL A 135 6.53 3.27 2.52
C VAL A 135 5.61 2.88 1.38
N GLY A 136 6.17 2.93 0.17
CA GLY A 136 5.56 2.35 -1.03
C GLY A 136 6.38 1.17 -1.50
N SER A 137 5.87 -0.04 -1.36
CA SER A 137 6.58 -1.24 -1.79
C SER A 137 6.50 -1.43 -3.30
N CYS A 138 7.56 -1.97 -3.90
CA CYS A 138 7.58 -2.27 -5.32
C CYS A 138 7.78 -3.77 -5.62
N ASP A 139 7.03 -4.26 -6.60
CA ASP A 139 7.07 -5.66 -7.08
C ASP A 139 7.40 -5.78 -8.58
N ARG A 140 7.54 -4.66 -9.31
CA ARG A 140 7.74 -4.63 -10.78
C ARG A 140 8.58 -3.44 -11.26
N TRP A 141 9.37 -3.66 -12.31
CA TRP A 141 10.37 -2.69 -12.81
C TRP A 141 9.80 -1.33 -13.20
N LYS A 142 8.65 -1.31 -13.87
CA LYS A 142 8.05 -0.07 -14.38
C LYS A 142 7.60 0.84 -13.23
N LEU A 143 6.94 0.26 -12.22
CA LEU A 143 6.58 0.95 -10.99
C LEU A 143 7.82 1.49 -10.28
N LEU A 144 8.87 0.67 -10.09
CA LEU A 144 10.11 1.11 -9.42
C LEU A 144 10.73 2.33 -10.10
N TYR A 145 10.83 2.29 -11.43
CA TYR A 145 11.39 3.38 -12.21
C TYR A 145 10.61 4.70 -12.04
N ASN A 146 9.28 4.63 -11.93
CA ASN A 146 8.44 5.80 -11.71
C ASN A 146 8.51 6.29 -10.25
N MET A 147 8.54 5.38 -9.28
CA MET A 147 8.69 5.73 -7.85
C MET A 147 10.00 6.44 -7.56
N LEU A 148 11.10 6.02 -8.21
CA LEU A 148 12.38 6.72 -8.14
C LEU A 148 12.37 8.12 -8.77
N LYS A 149 11.37 8.43 -9.61
CA LYS A 149 11.14 9.76 -10.17
C LYS A 149 10.15 10.60 -9.36
N GLY A 150 9.56 10.03 -8.31
CA GLY A 150 8.59 10.69 -7.43
C GLY A 150 7.15 10.23 -7.61
N SER A 151 6.80 9.50 -8.68
CA SER A 151 5.42 9.06 -8.97
C SER A 151 5.04 7.80 -8.20
N TYR A 152 3.80 7.68 -7.72
CA TYR A 152 3.31 6.46 -7.05
C TYR A 152 2.58 5.50 -8.00
N THR A 153 2.44 5.84 -9.29
CA THR A 153 1.77 4.98 -10.29
C THR A 153 2.69 4.58 -11.44
N GLU A 154 2.27 3.57 -12.21
CA GLU A 154 3.00 3.11 -13.39
C GLU A 154 2.88 4.02 -14.63
N SER A 155 2.18 5.14 -14.53
CA SER A 155 1.98 6.08 -15.63
C SER A 155 2.48 7.48 -15.30
N ASP A 156 2.82 8.22 -16.36
CA ASP A 156 3.17 9.65 -16.31
C ASP A 156 1.92 10.53 -16.11
N THR A 157 0.96 10.04 -15.35
CA THR A 157 -0.27 10.75 -15.01
C THR A 157 0.03 11.84 -13.99
N GLN A 158 -0.80 12.89 -13.97
CA GLN A 158 -0.70 13.99 -13.00
C GLN A 158 -0.88 13.57 -11.52
N TYR A 159 -1.26 12.32 -11.27
CA TYR A 159 -1.54 11.79 -9.94
C TYR A 159 -0.24 11.33 -9.26
N GLY A 160 0.11 11.97 -8.13
CA GLY A 160 1.23 11.55 -7.28
C GLY A 160 2.61 12.07 -7.67
N ASN A 161 2.72 13.22 -8.34
CA ASN A 161 4.01 13.83 -8.67
C ASN A 161 4.56 14.66 -7.50
N PHE A 162 5.47 14.07 -6.74
CA PHE A 162 6.30 14.81 -5.78
C PHE A 162 7.62 15.18 -6.43
N GLU A 163 8.28 16.23 -5.92
CA GLU A 163 9.62 16.57 -6.37
C GLU A 163 10.54 15.35 -6.27
N SER A 164 11.32 15.13 -7.33
CA SER A 164 12.25 14.02 -7.39
C SER A 164 13.31 14.20 -6.31
N ASP A 165 13.20 13.42 -5.24
CA ASP A 165 14.28 13.30 -4.26
C ASP A 165 15.34 12.33 -4.77
N LYS A 166 16.60 12.63 -4.49
CA LYS A 166 17.70 11.69 -4.75
C LYS A 166 17.51 10.47 -3.85
N TYR A 167 17.57 9.29 -4.44
CA TYR A 167 17.47 8.02 -3.71
C TYR A 167 18.85 7.35 -3.57
N GLU A 168 19.05 6.74 -2.41
CA GLU A 168 20.19 5.87 -2.11
C GLU A 168 19.71 4.43 -1.93
N PHE A 169 20.48 3.49 -2.47
CA PHE A 169 20.18 2.07 -2.35
C PHE A 169 20.70 1.50 -1.01
N ILE A 170 19.85 0.77 -0.30
CA ILE A 170 20.17 0.06 0.95
C ILE A 170 20.12 -1.45 0.69
N PRO A 171 21.27 -2.13 0.54
CA PRO A 171 21.32 -3.56 0.24
C PRO A 171 21.03 -4.48 1.43
N ASP A 172 21.22 -3.99 2.67
CA ASP A 172 21.14 -4.80 3.91
C ASP A 172 19.97 -4.35 4.79
N LEU A 173 18.76 -4.26 4.22
CA LEU A 173 17.55 -3.86 4.93
C LEU A 173 16.55 -4.99 4.94
N TYR A 174 16.21 -5.51 6.11
CA TYR A 174 15.14 -6.50 6.23
C TYR A 174 13.86 -5.85 6.76
N ILE A 175 12.78 -5.98 5.99
CA ILE A 175 11.43 -5.62 6.42
C ILE A 175 10.52 -6.83 6.21
N LYS A 176 9.73 -7.17 7.22
CA LYS A 176 8.70 -8.21 7.13
C LYS A 176 7.35 -7.66 7.53
N TYR A 177 6.36 -7.85 6.66
CA TYR A 177 4.95 -7.61 6.95
C TYR A 177 4.28 -8.96 7.19
N LYS A 178 3.60 -9.09 8.33
CA LYS A 178 2.78 -10.27 8.65
C LYS A 178 1.36 -9.85 9.02
N LEU A 179 0.39 -10.25 8.21
CA LEU A 179 -1.03 -10.03 8.44
C LEU A 179 -1.79 -11.34 8.19
N THR A 180 -2.69 -11.71 9.10
CA THR A 180 -3.62 -12.84 8.92
C THR A 180 -5.04 -12.30 8.83
N THR A 181 -5.82 -12.81 7.89
CA THR A 181 -7.23 -12.44 7.67
C THR A 181 -8.13 -13.67 7.83
N ASP A 182 -9.41 -13.53 7.53
CA ASP A 182 -10.36 -14.66 7.45
C ASP A 182 -9.98 -15.67 6.34
N THR A 183 -9.43 -15.19 5.22
CA THR A 183 -9.19 -15.99 4.01
C THR A 183 -7.71 -16.15 3.62
N GLU A 184 -6.87 -15.16 3.93
CA GLU A 184 -5.47 -15.07 3.53
C GLU A 184 -4.51 -14.95 4.72
N MET A 185 -3.24 -15.25 4.45
CA MET A 185 -2.12 -14.85 5.29
C MET A 185 -1.07 -14.19 4.40
N PHE A 186 -0.75 -12.93 4.70
CA PHE A 186 0.29 -12.16 4.02
C PHE A 186 1.58 -12.28 4.83
N GLU A 187 2.63 -12.82 4.20
CA GLU A 187 3.99 -12.88 4.74
C GLU A 187 4.94 -12.31 3.67
N ILE A 188 5.04 -10.99 3.64
CA ILE A 188 5.77 -10.24 2.61
C ILE A 188 7.12 -9.83 3.20
N GLU A 189 8.19 -10.11 2.48
CA GLU A 189 9.56 -9.84 2.90
C GLU A 189 10.27 -8.93 1.90
N HIS A 190 11.11 -8.04 2.41
CA HIS A 190 11.98 -7.18 1.65
C HIS A 190 13.39 -7.29 2.22
N LYS A 191 14.41 -7.40 1.36
CA LYS A 191 15.82 -7.46 1.77
C LYS A 191 16.65 -6.24 1.36
N CYS A 192 16.06 -5.36 0.54
CA CYS A 192 16.68 -4.12 0.15
C CYS A 192 15.61 -3.06 -0.13
N ALA A 193 16.04 -1.81 -0.19
CA ALA A 193 15.18 -0.69 -0.51
C ALA A 193 15.95 0.46 -1.13
N PHE A 194 15.22 1.42 -1.68
CA PHE A 194 15.71 2.77 -1.92
C PHE A 194 15.16 3.70 -0.85
N ILE A 195 15.99 4.55 -0.26
CA ILE A 195 15.57 5.60 0.65
C ILE A 195 15.89 6.96 0.05
N ASN A 196 15.01 7.95 0.19
CA ASN A 196 15.36 9.30 -0.22
C ASN A 196 16.41 9.93 0.72
N THR A 197 17.20 10.88 0.22
CA THR A 197 18.30 11.49 0.98
C THR A 197 17.87 12.19 2.28
N ILE A 198 16.61 12.66 2.36
CA ILE A 198 16.04 13.27 3.56
C ILE A 198 15.37 12.26 4.51
N LYS A 199 15.35 10.97 4.15
CA LYS A 199 14.88 9.83 4.96
C LYS A 199 13.40 9.88 5.36
N THR A 200 12.56 10.43 4.48
CA THR A 200 11.11 10.53 4.66
C THR A 200 10.33 9.52 3.82
N ARG A 201 10.96 8.90 2.81
CA ARG A 201 10.33 7.93 1.91
C ARG A 201 11.24 6.72 1.66
N LEU A 202 10.63 5.55 1.70
CA LEU A 202 11.27 4.26 1.49
C LEU A 202 10.52 3.47 0.40
N ILE A 203 11.27 2.92 -0.54
CA ILE A 203 10.77 2.05 -1.61
C ILE A 203 11.40 0.66 -1.43
N PRO A 204 10.82 -0.22 -0.61
CA PRO A 204 11.34 -1.56 -0.40
C PRO A 204 11.03 -2.49 -1.58
N ILE A 205 11.97 -3.36 -1.90
CA ILE A 205 11.88 -4.33 -3.00
C ILE A 205 11.39 -5.66 -2.46
N GLN A 206 10.31 -6.21 -3.01
CA GLN A 206 9.76 -7.49 -2.54
C GLN A 206 10.61 -8.68 -2.98
N GLU A 207 11.03 -9.49 -2.00
CA GLU A 207 11.52 -10.85 -2.21
C GLU A 207 10.38 -11.69 -2.78
N ASN A 208 10.60 -12.42 -3.88
CA ASN A 208 9.59 -13.18 -4.66
C ASN A 208 8.84 -12.38 -5.74
N SER A 209 9.23 -11.14 -6.00
CA SER A 209 8.70 -10.34 -7.12
C SER A 209 9.52 -10.50 -8.41
N LEU A 210 9.10 -9.86 -9.51
CA LEU A 210 9.87 -9.82 -10.76
C LEU A 210 11.17 -9.03 -10.65
N LEU A 211 11.35 -8.24 -9.58
CA LEU A 211 12.56 -7.46 -9.33
C LEU A 211 13.71 -8.30 -8.79
N THR A 212 13.43 -9.50 -8.26
CA THR A 212 14.40 -10.38 -7.60
C THR A 212 14.60 -11.72 -8.34
N LYS A 213 14.03 -11.86 -9.54
CA LYS A 213 14.22 -13.00 -10.46
C LYS A 213 15.19 -12.64 -11.57
#